data_AF-A0AAC9LNY6-F1
#
_entry.id   AF-A0AAC9LNY6-F1
#
_cell.length_a   1.000
_cell.length_b   1.000
_cell.length_c   1.000
_cell.angle_alpha   90.00
_cell.angle_beta   90.00
_cell.angle_gamma   90.00
#
_symmetry.space_group_name_H-M   'P 1'
#
loop_
_entity.id
_entity.type
_entity.pdbx_description
1 polymer ?
#
loop_
_entity_poly.entity_id
_entity_poly.type
_entity_poly.pdbx_seq_one_letter_code
_entity_poly.pdbx_strand_id
1 'polypeptide(L)'
;MISILNNPKNNIIAVIIVEIITLSISFSADYSGTGMIAVILKWIPALIGITTLILYFVSRLLIKKYNWIVTIIGIISMFIAAYNLYITDFSQTV
;
A
#
# COMPACT_ATOMS: atom_id res chain seq x y z
N MET A 1 19.39 -0.39 -15.62
CA MET A 1 18.78 -0.18 -14.29
C MET A 1 17.60 0.79 -14.32
N ILE A 2 17.78 2.04 -14.78
CA ILE A 2 16.68 3.03 -14.86
C ILE A 2 15.56 2.63 -15.83
N SER A 3 15.86 1.88 -16.90
CA SER A 3 14.82 1.43 -17.86
C SER A 3 13.81 0.45 -17.26
N ILE A 4 14.19 -0.34 -16.25
CA ILE A 4 13.29 -1.27 -15.55
C ILE A 4 12.31 -0.46 -14.70
N LEU A 5 12.80 0.57 -14.01
CA LEU A 5 11.98 1.47 -13.18
C LEU A 5 11.08 2.38 -14.01
N ASN A 6 11.47 2.77 -15.23
CA ASN A 6 10.61 3.56 -16.11
C ASN A 6 9.58 2.72 -16.87
N ASN A 7 9.61 1.38 -16.75
CA ASN A 7 8.62 0.54 -17.42
C ASN A 7 7.29 0.59 -16.66
N PRO A 8 6.18 0.99 -17.31
CA PRO A 8 4.90 1.14 -16.62
C PRO A 8 4.35 -0.18 -16.10
N LYS A 9 4.57 -1.30 -16.81
CA LYS A 9 4.11 -2.61 -16.35
C LYS A 9 4.80 -3.01 -15.05
N ASN A 10 6.10 -2.75 -14.93
CA ASN A 10 6.86 -3.10 -13.73
C ASN A 10 6.39 -2.34 -12.50
N ASN A 11 6.08 -1.04 -12.64
CA ASN A 11 5.55 -0.24 -11.53
C ASN A 11 4.18 -0.76 -11.07
N ILE A 12 3.28 -1.05 -12.00
CA ILE A 12 1.95 -1.58 -11.68
C ILE A 12 2.07 -2.95 -11.00
N ILE A 13 2.88 -3.86 -11.55
CA ILE A 13 3.10 -5.19 -10.97
C ILE A 13 3.71 -5.08 -9.57
N ALA A 14 4.68 -4.19 -9.38
CA ALA A 14 5.32 -3.98 -8.07
C ALA A 14 4.30 -3.52 -7.02
N VAL A 15 3.43 -2.56 -7.36
CA VAL A 15 2.38 -2.10 -6.43
C VAL A 15 1.43 -3.25 -6.09
N ILE A 16 0.95 -4.01 -7.08
CA ILE A 16 0.03 -5.14 -6.84
C ILE A 16 0.67 -6.21 -5.95
N ILE A 17 1.93 -6.58 -6.20
CA ILE A 17 2.63 -7.58 -5.38
C ILE A 17 2.77 -7.09 -3.93
N VAL A 18 3.19 -5.84 -3.74
CA VAL A 18 3.34 -5.26 -2.39
C VAL A 18 1.98 -5.14 -1.70
N GLU A 19 0.92 -4.79 -2.43
CA GLU A 19 -0.44 -4.72 -1.92
C GLU A 19 -0.89 -6.08 -1.37
N ILE A 20 -0.68 -7.17 -2.11
CA ILE A 20 -0.99 -8.53 -1.66
C ILE A 20 -0.21 -8.89 -0.39
N ILE A 21 1.09 -8.58 -0.34
CA ILE A 21 1.94 -8.86 0.83
C ILE A 21 1.46 -8.07 2.06
N THR A 22 1.23 -6.77 1.90
CA THR A 22 0.85 -5.87 2.99
C THR A 22 -0.57 -6.12 3.48
N LEU A 23 -1.49 -6.52 2.60
CA LEU A 23 -2.80 -7.04 2.98
C LEU A 23 -2.66 -8.33 3.78
N SER A 24 -1.82 -9.27 3.36
CA SER A 24 -1.61 -10.52 4.09
C SER A 24 -1.14 -10.26 5.54
N ILE A 25 -0.24 -9.30 5.72
CA ILE A 25 0.22 -8.84 7.05
C ILE A 25 -0.92 -8.18 7.83
N SER A 26 -1.67 -7.26 7.19
CA SER A 26 -2.75 -6.55 7.86
C SER A 26 -3.87 -7.50 8.30
N PHE A 27 -4.19 -8.53 7.51
CA PHE A 27 -5.21 -9.53 7.84
C PHE A 27 -4.76 -10.53 8.91
N SER A 28 -3.45 -10.69 9.14
CA SER A 28 -2.93 -11.55 10.21
C SER A 28 -2.87 -10.86 11.58
N ALA A 29 -3.14 -9.55 11.66
CA ALA A 29 -3.18 -8.83 12.94
C ALA A 29 -4.43 -9.22 13.77
N ASP A 30 -4.33 -9.09 15.10
CA ASP A 30 -5.44 -9.37 16.02
C ASP A 30 -6.32 -8.13 16.21
N TYR A 31 -7.57 -8.19 15.76
CA TYR A 31 -8.54 -7.09 15.84
C TYR A 31 -9.66 -7.35 16.87
N SER A 32 -9.42 -8.20 17.87
CA SER A 32 -10.43 -8.65 18.84
C SER A 32 -11.22 -7.53 19.55
N GLY A 33 -10.69 -6.31 19.66
CA GLY A 33 -11.37 -5.16 20.29
C GLY A 33 -12.05 -4.16 19.34
N THR A 34 -11.96 -4.28 18.01
CA THR A 34 -12.40 -3.22 17.07
C THR A 34 -13.74 -3.44 16.38
N GLY A 35 -14.42 -4.58 16.60
CA GLY A 35 -15.75 -4.84 16.04
C GLY A 35 -15.81 -4.64 14.51
N MET A 36 -16.82 -3.90 14.03
CA MET A 36 -17.01 -3.67 12.58
C MET A 36 -15.90 -2.78 11.96
N ILE A 37 -15.20 -1.97 12.76
CA ILE A 37 -14.12 -1.08 12.28
C ILE A 37 -12.93 -1.90 11.76
N ALA A 38 -12.72 -3.11 12.31
CA ALA A 38 -11.68 -4.03 11.87
C ALA A 38 -11.73 -4.32 10.36
N VAL A 39 -12.93 -4.34 9.76
CA VAL A 39 -13.09 -4.52 8.32
C VAL A 39 -12.37 -3.39 7.57
N ILE A 40 -12.64 -2.14 7.93
CA ILE A 40 -12.07 -0.98 7.24
C ILE A 40 -10.55 -0.94 7.43
N LEU A 41 -10.07 -1.18 8.66
CA LEU A 41 -8.65 -1.14 8.98
C LEU A 41 -7.84 -2.16 8.16
N LYS A 42 -8.36 -3.38 8.00
CA LYS A 42 -7.72 -4.44 7.22
C LYS A 42 -7.49 -4.07 5.75
N TRP A 43 -8.33 -3.20 5.18
CA TRP A 43 -8.25 -2.78 3.79
C TRP A 43 -7.40 -1.53 3.56
N ILE A 44 -6.85 -0.91 4.61
CA ILE A 44 -6.02 0.30 4.48
C ILE A 44 -4.86 0.12 3.47
N PRO A 45 -4.07 -0.98 3.50
CA PRO A 45 -3.00 -1.17 2.51
C PRO A 45 -3.52 -1.18 1.06
N ALA A 46 -4.69 -1.77 0.79
CA ALA A 46 -5.31 -1.75 -0.53
C ALA A 46 -5.73 -0.34 -0.96
N LEU A 47 -6.32 0.44 -0.04
CA LEU A 47 -6.69 1.84 -0.33
C LEU A 47 -5.46 2.67 -0.69
N ILE A 48 -4.34 2.45 0.00
CA ILE A 48 -3.06 3.08 -0.33
C ILE A 48 -2.54 2.58 -1.69
N GLY A 49 -2.63 1.28 -1.98
CA GLY A 49 -2.22 0.69 -3.26
C GLY A 49 -2.99 1.28 -4.45
N ILE A 50 -4.32 1.31 -4.38
CA ILE A 50 -5.19 1.91 -5.40
C ILE A 50 -4.86 3.41 -5.58
N THR A 51 -4.73 4.16 -4.48
CA THR A 51 -4.39 5.58 -4.53
C THR A 51 -3.01 5.79 -5.17
N THR A 52 -2.05 4.94 -4.86
CA THR A 52 -0.70 4.96 -5.47
C THR A 52 -0.77 4.74 -6.97
N LEU A 53 -1.57 3.78 -7.45
CA LEU A 53 -1.74 3.55 -8.89
C LEU A 53 -2.36 4.76 -9.59
N ILE A 54 -3.40 5.36 -9.00
CA ILE A 54 -4.03 6.57 -9.55
C ILE A 54 -3.00 7.71 -9.64
N LEU A 55 -2.27 7.99 -8.55
CA LEU A 55 -1.23 9.00 -8.53
C LEU A 55 -0.10 8.70 -9.51
N TYR A 56 0.27 7.43 -9.69
CA TYR A 56 1.27 7.01 -10.65
C TYR A 56 0.81 7.29 -12.09
N PHE A 57 -0.45 7.00 -12.43
CA PHE A 57 -1.00 7.31 -13.75
C PHE A 57 -1.06 8.83 -14.00
N VAL A 58 -1.51 9.61 -13.03
CA VAL A 58 -1.53 11.09 -13.12
C VAL A 58 -0.10 11.63 -13.26
N SER A 59 0.82 11.16 -12.43
CA SER A 59 2.24 11.53 -12.50
C SER A 59 2.84 11.17 -13.85
N ARG A 60 2.50 10.02 -14.43
CA ARG A 60 2.98 9.62 -15.76
C ARG A 60 2.45 10.52 -16.88
N LEU A 61 1.22 11.03 -16.76
CA LEU A 61 0.62 11.97 -17.73
C LEU A 61 1.32 13.34 -17.69
N LEU A 62 1.60 13.86 -16.48
CA LEU A 62 2.19 15.18 -16.29
C LEU A 62 3.73 15.18 -16.37
N ILE A 63 4.35 14.13 -15.82
CA ILE A 63 5.79 14.00 -15.58
C ILE A 63 6.29 12.67 -16.19
N LYS A 64 6.87 12.75 -17.39
CA LYS A 64 7.33 11.57 -18.12
C LYS A 64 8.61 10.94 -17.55
N LYS A 65 9.38 11.68 -16.74
CA LYS A 65 10.66 11.26 -16.15
C LYS A 65 10.53 11.13 -14.63
N TYR A 66 11.04 10.06 -14.03
CA TYR A 66 11.00 9.82 -12.57
C TYR A 66 9.62 9.55 -11.94
N ASN A 67 8.57 9.28 -12.72
CA ASN A 67 7.25 8.89 -12.19
C ASN A 67 7.28 7.64 -11.29
N TRP A 68 8.29 6.77 -11.44
CA TRP A 68 8.52 5.61 -10.56
C TRP A 68 8.73 5.97 -9.08
N ILE A 69 9.08 7.22 -8.76
CA ILE A 69 9.20 7.69 -7.37
C ILE A 69 7.85 7.54 -6.64
N VAL A 70 6.72 7.78 -7.34
CA VAL A 70 5.38 7.62 -6.77
C VAL A 70 5.16 6.18 -6.32
N THR A 71 5.56 5.21 -7.14
CA THR A 71 5.49 3.78 -6.82
C THR A 71 6.26 3.46 -5.55
N ILE A 72 7.50 3.97 -5.40
CA ILE A 72 8.32 3.71 -4.22
C ILE A 72 7.69 4.32 -2.96
N ILE A 73 7.22 5.57 -3.03
CA ILE A 73 6.55 6.22 -1.90
C ILE A 73 5.31 5.43 -1.48
N GLY A 74 4.51 4.98 -2.44
CA GLY A 74 3.34 4.15 -2.17
C GLY A 74 3.68 2.81 -1.52
N ILE A 75 4.72 2.13 -2.03
CA ILE A 75 5.22 0.87 -1.45
C ILE A 75 5.64 1.06 0.01
N ILE A 76 6.45 2.09 0.29
CA ILE A 76 6.88 2.40 1.67
C ILE A 76 5.66 2.68 2.56
N SER A 77 4.70 3.46 2.06
CA SER A 77 3.49 3.81 2.80
C SER A 77 2.63 2.59 3.12
N MET A 78 2.48 1.64 2.18
CA MET A 78 1.75 0.38 2.42
C MET A 78 2.43 -0.46 3.51
N PHE A 79 3.76 -0.57 3.50
CA PHE A 79 4.48 -1.31 4.54
C PHE A 79 4.38 -0.63 5.91
N ILE A 80 4.49 0.70 5.98
CA ILE A 80 4.31 1.45 7.24
C ILE A 80 2.90 1.20 7.79
N ALA A 81 1.87 1.30 6.95
CA ALA A 81 0.49 1.07 7.36
C ALA A 81 0.28 -0.37 7.85
N ALA A 82 0.72 -1.37 7.08
CA ALA A 82 0.58 -2.78 7.46
C ALA A 82 1.36 -3.11 8.74
N TYR A 83 2.57 -2.59 8.89
CA TYR A 83 3.37 -2.77 10.11
C TYR A 83 2.67 -2.17 11.33
N ASN A 84 2.22 -0.91 11.23
CA ASN A 84 1.51 -0.25 12.32
C ASN A 84 0.25 -1.02 12.72
N LEU A 85 -0.55 -1.47 11.76
CA LEU A 85 -1.71 -2.31 12.03
C LEU A 85 -1.30 -3.63 12.70
N TYR A 86 -0.23 -4.26 12.25
CA TYR A 86 0.24 -5.53 12.81
C TYR A 86 0.70 -5.42 14.26
N ILE A 87 1.36 -4.32 14.65
CA ILE A 87 1.86 -4.13 16.02
C ILE A 87 0.84 -3.48 16.96
N THR A 88 -0.27 -2.95 16.43
CA THR A 88 -1.27 -2.26 17.25
C THR A 88 -2.03 -3.27 18.10
N ASP A 89 -2.04 -3.05 19.41
CA ASP A 89 -2.88 -3.81 20.34
C ASP A 89 -4.31 -3.25 20.28
N PHE A 90 -5.16 -3.87 19.46
CA PHE A 90 -6.55 -3.44 19.31
C PHE A 90 -7.45 -3.81 20.49
N SER A 91 -6.98 -4.62 21.44
CA SER A 91 -7.73 -4.93 22.66
C SER A 91 -7.84 -3.73 23.60
N GLN A 92 -6.94 -2.75 23.46
CA GLN A 92 -6.91 -1.53 24.28
C GLN A 92 -7.57 -0.32 23.60
N THR A 93 -8.06 -0.48 22.37
CA THR A 93 -8.57 0.64 21.55
C THR A 93 -10.05 0.95 21.68
N VAL A 94 -10.80 0.27 22.56
CA VAL A 94 -12.14 0.69 23.02
C VAL A 94 -12.33 0.28 24.48
#